data_AF-A0AA43FF84-F1
#
_entry.id   AF-A0AA43FF84-F1
#
_cell.length_a   1.000
_cell.length_b   1.000
_cell.length_c   1.000
_cell.angle_alpha   90.00
_cell.angle_beta   90.00
_cell.angle_gamma   90.00
#
_symmetry.space_group_name_H-M   'P 1'
#
loop_
_entity.id
_entity.type
_entity.pdbx_description
1 polymer ?
#
loop_
_entity_poly.entity_id
_entity_poly.type
_entity_poly.pdbx_seq_one_letter_code
_entity_poly.pdbx_strand_id
1 'polypeptide(L)'
;MNTQFEFRSAKFPPYDGEEDEINPGVWGRRLAEYFVEKLAAAGIETEAPIAEDWGWYLPVRNERFRLAICCGHQNGDDNEFLCFTDPSTPQVRKGFKKIDVTTELARLTEAIHQILSTDPEIEDLVSSEPH
;
A
#
# COMPACT_ATOMS: atom_id res chain seq x y z
N MET A 1 -5.00 -14.50 4.84
CA MET A 1 -3.80 -13.69 5.19
C MET A 1 -4.23 -12.25 5.15
N ASN A 2 -3.73 -11.42 6.08
CA ASN A 2 -4.12 -10.02 6.11
C ASN A 2 -3.39 -9.26 5.00
N THR A 3 -4.15 -8.68 4.08
CA THR A 3 -3.63 -7.92 2.94
C THR A 3 -4.16 -6.49 2.89
N GLN A 4 -4.95 -6.09 3.89
CA GLN A 4 -5.45 -4.74 4.11
C GLN A 4 -4.97 -4.23 5.47
N PHE A 5 -4.67 -2.94 5.53
CA PHE A 5 -4.09 -2.25 6.68
C PHE A 5 -4.78 -0.89 6.81
N GLU A 6 -5.57 -0.71 7.86
CA GLU A 6 -6.20 0.55 8.22
C GLU A 6 -5.46 1.14 9.42
N PHE A 7 -5.21 2.45 9.41
CA PHE A 7 -4.52 3.12 10.51
C PHE A 7 -4.78 4.62 10.49
N ARG A 8 -4.38 5.29 11.58
CA ARG A 8 -4.42 6.74 11.71
C ARG A 8 -3.02 7.34 11.79
N SER A 9 -2.76 8.46 11.11
CA SER A 9 -1.50 9.20 11.21
C SER A 9 -1.57 10.61 10.64
N ALA A 10 -1.02 11.60 11.36
CA ALA A 10 -0.88 12.97 10.84
C ALA A 10 0.35 13.17 9.93
N LYS A 11 1.16 12.12 9.72
CA LYS A 11 2.44 12.17 9.01
C LYS A 11 2.31 12.32 7.50
N PHE A 12 1.12 12.06 6.96
CA PHE A 12 0.88 12.01 5.51
C PHE A 12 -0.16 13.04 5.04
N PRO A 13 0.03 14.35 5.31
CA PRO A 13 -0.86 15.36 4.75
C PRO A 13 -0.75 15.38 3.22
N PRO A 14 -1.81 15.80 2.50
CA PRO A 14 -1.76 15.95 1.04
C PRO A 14 -0.65 16.92 0.61
N TYR A 15 -0.10 16.74 -0.58
CA TYR A 15 0.66 17.80 -1.23
C TYR A 15 -0.27 18.87 -1.83
N ASP A 16 0.23 20.11 -1.91
CA ASP A 16 -0.45 21.17 -2.65
C ASP A 16 -0.62 20.74 -4.13
N GLY A 17 -1.86 20.74 -4.62
CA GLY A 17 -2.19 20.34 -6.00
C GLY A 17 -2.20 18.83 -6.25
N GLU A 18 -2.10 17.97 -5.22
CA GLU A 18 -2.22 16.51 -5.40
C GLU A 18 -3.58 16.14 -6.03
N GLU A 19 -4.63 16.86 -5.67
CA GLU A 19 -5.98 16.73 -6.26
C GLU A 19 -6.07 17.08 -7.77
N ASP A 20 -5.02 17.63 -8.38
CA ASP A 20 -4.95 17.80 -9.83
C ASP A 20 -4.48 16.50 -10.54
N GLU A 21 -3.84 15.58 -9.80
CA GLU A 21 -3.34 14.29 -10.30
C GLU A 21 -4.31 13.13 -10.02
N ILE A 22 -5.11 13.23 -8.96
CA ILE A 22 -6.07 12.22 -8.49
C ILE A 22 -7.45 12.83 -8.21
N ASN A 23 -8.45 12.03 -7.87
CA ASN A 23 -9.79 12.60 -7.60
C ASN A 23 -9.77 13.57 -6.40
N PRO A 24 -10.54 14.68 -6.45
CA PRO A 24 -10.65 15.62 -5.33
C PRO A 24 -11.04 14.95 -4.02
N GLY A 25 -10.38 15.37 -2.93
CA GLY A 25 -10.60 14.80 -1.60
C GLY A 25 -9.93 13.44 -1.36
N VAL A 26 -9.07 12.99 -2.28
CA VAL A 26 -8.23 11.80 -2.12
C VAL A 26 -6.78 12.25 -2.09
N TRP A 27 -5.95 11.58 -1.28
CA TRP A 27 -4.49 11.71 -1.29
C TRP A 27 -3.83 10.46 -0.76
N GLY A 28 -2.51 10.40 -0.89
CA GLY A 28 -1.72 9.26 -0.42
C GLY A 28 -0.27 9.27 -0.88
N ARG A 29 0.17 10.30 -1.61
CA ARG A 29 1.50 10.34 -2.20
C ARG A 29 2.60 10.22 -1.16
N ARG A 30 2.50 10.97 -0.05
CA ARG A 30 3.47 10.90 1.05
C ARG A 30 3.55 9.52 1.67
N LEU A 31 2.42 8.82 1.76
CA LEU A 31 2.36 7.46 2.27
C LEU A 31 3.04 6.48 1.31
N ALA A 32 2.82 6.62 0.00
CA ALA A 32 3.52 5.83 -1.00
C ALA A 32 5.04 6.11 -0.98
N GLU A 33 5.46 7.37 -0.91
CA GLU A 33 6.88 7.78 -0.78
C GLU A 33 7.51 7.24 0.52
N TYR A 34 6.75 7.24 1.62
CA TYR A 34 7.17 6.64 2.88
C TYR A 34 7.41 5.13 2.73
N PHE A 35 6.52 4.40 2.06
CA PHE A 35 6.74 2.98 1.78
C PHE A 35 7.94 2.74 0.87
N VAL A 36 8.20 3.59 -0.13
CA VAL A 36 9.41 3.50 -0.96
C VAL A 36 10.66 3.47 -0.09
N GLU A 37 10.79 4.43 0.84
CA GLU A 37 11.94 4.51 1.75
C GLU A 37 12.04 3.28 2.67
N LYS A 38 10.94 2.94 3.34
CA LYS A 38 10.93 1.89 4.37
C LYS A 38 11.10 0.48 3.80
N LEU A 39 10.51 0.20 2.64
CA LEU A 39 10.66 -1.09 1.96
C LEU A 39 12.06 -1.27 1.39
N ALA A 40 12.68 -0.21 0.89
CA ALA A 40 14.07 -0.26 0.45
C ALA A 40 15.00 -0.67 1.60
N ALA A 41 14.76 -0.14 2.82
CA ALA A 41 15.49 -0.55 4.03
C ALA A 41 15.26 -2.03 4.41
N ALA A 42 14.11 -2.61 4.03
CA ALA A 42 13.78 -4.04 4.18
C ALA A 42 14.23 -4.91 2.98
N GLY A 43 14.97 -4.34 2.03
CA GLY A 43 15.43 -5.04 0.82
C GLY A 43 14.31 -5.42 -0.15
N ILE A 44 13.22 -4.64 -0.17
CA ILE A 44 12.11 -4.76 -1.11
C ILE A 44 12.16 -3.53 -2.02
N GLU A 45 12.52 -3.75 -3.29
CA GLU A 45 12.59 -2.70 -4.29
C GLU A 45 11.19 -2.34 -4.82
N THR A 46 10.95 -1.06 -5.02
CA THR A 46 9.72 -0.51 -5.59
C THR A 46 10.01 0.27 -6.87
N GLU A 47 8.99 0.47 -7.69
CA GLU A 47 9.01 1.41 -8.80
C GLU A 47 8.43 2.76 -8.37
N ALA A 48 8.33 3.72 -9.30
CA ALA A 48 7.73 5.01 -8.99
C ALA A 48 6.23 4.85 -8.63
N PRO A 49 5.72 5.56 -7.60
CA PRO A 49 4.30 5.64 -7.35
C PRO A 49 3.54 6.18 -8.58
N ILE A 50 2.37 5.60 -8.83
CA ILE A 50 1.47 5.95 -9.93
C ILE A 50 0.18 6.51 -9.33
N ALA A 51 -0.21 7.70 -9.77
CA ALA A 51 -1.47 8.32 -9.41
C ALA A 51 -2.65 7.51 -10.02
N GLU A 52 -3.64 7.21 -9.20
CA GLU A 52 -4.88 6.53 -9.57
C GLU A 52 -6.07 7.34 -9.04
N ASP A 53 -7.26 7.09 -9.57
CA ASP A 53 -8.48 7.83 -9.22
C ASP A 53 -8.95 7.60 -7.77
N TRP A 54 -8.37 6.63 -7.05
CA TRP A 54 -8.64 6.30 -5.65
C TRP A 54 -7.43 6.49 -4.72
N GLY A 55 -6.27 6.95 -5.22
CA GLY A 55 -5.06 7.11 -4.42
C GLY A 55 -3.79 6.85 -5.21
N TRP A 56 -2.84 6.14 -4.60
CA TRP A 56 -1.53 5.88 -5.18
C TRP A 56 -1.24 4.39 -5.26
N TYR A 57 -0.94 3.92 -6.47
CA TYR A 57 -0.46 2.57 -6.73
C TYR A 57 1.06 2.56 -6.70
N LEU A 58 1.65 1.79 -5.78
CA LEU A 58 3.09 1.64 -5.63
C LEU A 58 3.52 0.25 -6.10
N PRO A 59 4.02 0.08 -7.34
CA PRO A 59 4.50 -1.21 -7.81
C PRO A 59 5.72 -1.67 -7.00
N VAL A 60 5.70 -2.93 -6.61
CA VAL A 60 6.82 -3.64 -6.01
C VAL A 60 7.51 -4.45 -7.11
N ARG A 61 8.82 -4.30 -7.21
CA ARG A 61 9.61 -4.98 -8.24
C ARG A 61 9.51 -6.49 -8.05
N ASN A 62 8.88 -7.16 -9.01
CA ASN A 62 8.69 -8.59 -8.99
C ASN A 62 8.64 -9.14 -10.42
N GLU A 63 9.51 -10.10 -10.73
CA GLU A 63 9.66 -10.61 -12.10
C GLU A 63 8.51 -11.55 -12.51
N ARG A 64 7.84 -12.17 -11.53
CA ARG A 64 6.91 -13.28 -11.78
C ARG A 64 5.49 -12.80 -12.10
N PHE A 65 5.02 -11.78 -11.39
CA PHE A 65 3.65 -11.26 -11.46
C PHE A 65 3.61 -9.81 -10.94
N ARG A 66 2.51 -9.09 -11.18
CA ARG A 66 2.35 -7.74 -10.63
C ARG A 66 2.16 -7.82 -9.13
N LEU A 67 2.94 -7.05 -8.38
CA LEU A 67 2.82 -6.92 -6.94
C LEU A 67 2.86 -5.42 -6.63
N ALA A 68 1.98 -4.94 -5.77
CA ALA A 68 1.93 -3.53 -5.43
C ALA A 68 1.32 -3.29 -4.05
N ILE A 69 1.53 -2.08 -3.54
CA ILE A 69 0.80 -1.50 -2.43
C ILE A 69 -0.07 -0.38 -2.97
N CYS A 70 -1.35 -0.44 -2.68
CA CYS A 70 -2.31 0.62 -2.94
C CYS A 70 -2.44 1.46 -1.68
N CYS A 71 -2.15 2.75 -1.74
CA CYS A 71 -2.14 3.68 -0.61
C CYS A 71 -3.16 4.78 -0.84
N GLY A 72 -4.07 5.00 0.11
CA GLY A 72 -5.03 6.09 0.02
C GLY A 72 -5.56 6.51 1.38
N HIS A 73 -5.87 7.79 1.51
CA HIS A 73 -6.75 8.30 2.54
C HIS A 73 -8.15 7.65 2.43
N GLN A 74 -8.84 7.49 3.56
CA GLN A 74 -10.20 6.98 3.62
C GLN A 74 -11.21 8.02 4.12
N ASN A 75 -12.45 7.90 3.64
CA ASN A 75 -13.59 8.70 4.08
C ASN A 75 -13.65 8.84 5.61
N GLY A 76 -13.48 10.05 6.10
CA GLY A 76 -13.47 10.35 7.53
C GLY A 76 -12.60 11.57 7.83
N ASP A 77 -11.70 11.43 8.79
CA ASP A 77 -10.78 12.49 9.22
C ASP A 77 -9.52 12.54 8.34
N ASP A 78 -8.84 13.70 8.29
CA ASP A 78 -7.62 13.95 7.48
C ASP A 78 -6.40 13.07 7.85
N ASN A 79 -6.54 12.17 8.82
CA ASN A 79 -5.49 11.29 9.28
C ASN A 79 -5.82 9.80 9.12
N GLU A 80 -6.91 9.42 8.45
CA GLU A 80 -7.29 8.01 8.27
C GLU A 80 -6.82 7.44 6.93
N PHE A 81 -6.11 6.31 6.95
CA PHE A 81 -5.53 5.71 5.76
C PHE A 81 -5.87 4.23 5.64
N LEU A 82 -6.06 3.78 4.40
CA LEU A 82 -6.09 2.38 4.01
C LEU A 82 -4.94 2.10 3.06
N CYS A 83 -4.23 1.02 3.37
CA CYS A 83 -3.35 0.35 2.44
C CYS A 83 -3.86 -1.05 2.16
N PHE A 84 -3.72 -1.50 0.92
CA PHE A 84 -3.95 -2.89 0.57
C PHE A 84 -2.94 -3.35 -0.48
N THR A 85 -2.78 -4.66 -0.62
CA THR A 85 -1.89 -5.23 -1.63
C THR A 85 -2.65 -5.64 -2.88
N ASP A 86 -2.01 -5.49 -4.04
CA ASP A 86 -2.43 -6.08 -5.30
C ASP A 86 -1.35 -7.07 -5.75
N PRO A 87 -1.62 -8.38 -5.83
CA PRO A 87 -2.89 -9.03 -5.54
C PRO A 87 -3.18 -9.13 -4.05
N SER A 88 -4.46 -9.11 -3.68
CA SER A 88 -4.92 -9.26 -2.30
C SER A 88 -5.08 -10.73 -1.85
N THR A 89 -4.94 -11.70 -2.76
CA THR A 89 -5.15 -13.13 -2.50
C THR A 89 -3.96 -13.98 -2.96
N PRO A 90 -3.71 -15.16 -2.34
CA PRO A 90 -2.54 -16.00 -2.61
C PRO A 90 -2.53 -16.69 -3.98
N GLN A 91 -3.57 -16.50 -4.80
CA GLN A 91 -3.66 -17.11 -6.13
C GLN A 91 -4.12 -16.09 -7.17
N VAL A 92 -3.26 -15.86 -8.17
CA VAL A 92 -3.60 -15.02 -9.32
C VAL A 92 -3.68 -15.84 -10.61
N ARG A 93 -4.40 -15.32 -11.61
CA ARG A 93 -4.45 -15.90 -12.95
C ARG A 93 -3.67 -15.05 -13.94
N LYS A 94 -2.82 -15.70 -14.73
CA LYS A 94 -2.14 -15.09 -15.88
C LYS A 94 -2.48 -15.94 -17.11
N GLY A 95 -3.46 -15.48 -17.89
CA GLY A 95 -4.10 -16.29 -18.93
C GLY A 95 -4.74 -17.56 -18.34
N PHE A 96 -4.38 -18.73 -18.85
CA PHE A 96 -4.90 -20.03 -18.38
C PHE A 96 -4.13 -20.64 -17.19
N LYS A 97 -3.04 -20.00 -16.74
CA LYS A 97 -2.22 -20.51 -15.63
C LYS A 97 -2.61 -19.85 -14.31
N LYS A 98 -2.73 -20.67 -13.26
CA LYS A 98 -2.76 -20.20 -11.88
C LYS A 98 -1.32 -20.04 -11.38
N ILE A 99 -1.05 -18.93 -10.71
CA ILE A 99 0.23 -18.64 -10.08
C ILE A 99 -0.02 -18.55 -8.58
N ASP A 100 0.72 -19.34 -7.81
CA ASP A 100 0.82 -19.19 -6.37
C ASP A 100 1.77 -18.03 -6.06
N VAL A 101 1.26 -17.04 -5.34
CA VAL A 101 1.96 -15.81 -4.96
C VAL A 101 2.21 -15.71 -3.46
N THR A 102 1.91 -16.78 -2.70
CA THR A 102 1.89 -16.76 -1.23
C THR A 102 3.20 -16.29 -0.62
N THR A 103 4.35 -16.68 -1.18
CA THR A 103 5.66 -16.34 -0.58
C THR A 103 5.97 -14.86 -0.70
N GLU A 104 5.87 -14.30 -1.90
CA GLU A 104 6.14 -12.89 -2.17
C GLU A 104 5.10 -11.99 -1.50
N LEU A 105 3.82 -12.40 -1.51
CA LEU A 105 2.75 -11.67 -0.85
C LEU A 105 2.93 -11.64 0.67
N ALA A 106 3.25 -12.79 1.29
CA ALA A 106 3.53 -12.86 2.73
C ALA A 106 4.74 -12.01 3.13
N ARG A 107 5.80 -12.00 2.31
CA ARG A 107 6.98 -11.15 2.53
C ARG A 107 6.59 -9.67 2.53
N LEU A 108 5.76 -9.25 1.58
CA LEU A 108 5.30 -7.86 1.48
C LEU A 108 4.39 -7.49 2.66
N THR A 109 3.40 -8.31 2.98
CA THR A 109 2.44 -8.02 4.07
C THR A 109 3.12 -7.98 5.43
N GLU A 110 4.09 -8.87 5.68
CA GLU A 110 4.88 -8.82 6.92
C GLU A 110 5.71 -7.54 6.99
N ALA A 111 6.36 -7.13 5.89
CA ALA A 111 7.11 -5.88 5.85
C ALA A 111 6.21 -4.67 6.11
N ILE A 112 5.04 -4.59 5.46
CA ILE A 112 4.06 -3.51 5.68
C ILE A 112 3.63 -3.47 7.14
N HIS A 113 3.24 -4.63 7.70
CA HIS A 113 2.82 -4.72 9.10
C HIS A 113 3.92 -4.23 10.03
N GLN A 114 5.16 -4.70 9.89
CA GLN A 114 6.29 -4.27 10.72
C GLN A 114 6.58 -2.78 10.58
N ILE A 115 6.56 -2.24 9.36
CA ILE A 115 6.80 -0.81 9.08
C ILE A 115 5.76 0.06 9.79
N LEU A 116 4.49 -0.30 9.69
CA LEU A 116 3.40 0.45 10.30
C LEU A 116 3.36 0.27 11.82
N SER A 117 3.51 -0.97 12.33
CA SER A 117 3.38 -1.27 13.76
C SER A 117 4.53 -0.76 14.63
N THR A 118 5.66 -0.40 14.02
CA THR A 118 6.86 0.08 14.74
C THR A 118 7.05 1.58 14.66
N ASP A 119 6.30 2.28 13.81
CA ASP A 119 6.35 3.74 13.72
C ASP A 119 5.43 4.35 14.79
N PRO A 120 5.97 5.12 15.76
CA PRO A 120 5.18 5.68 16.86
C PRO A 120 4.18 6.77 16.42
N GLU A 121 4.26 7.24 15.17
CA GLU A 121 3.29 8.19 14.60
C GLU A 121 2.14 7.50 13.86
N ILE A 122 2.11 6.16 13.88
CA ILE A 122 1.01 5.33 13.37
C ILE A 122 0.19 4.84 14.56
N GLU A 123 -1.10 5.16 14.52
CA GLU A 123 -2.07 4.84 15.57
C GLU A 123 -3.16 3.91 15.03
N ASP A 124 -3.83 3.19 15.92
CA ASP A 124 -5.01 2.37 15.62
C ASP A 124 -4.84 1.39 14.43
N LEU A 125 -3.64 0.82 14.26
CA LEU A 125 -3.37 -0.13 13.17
C LEU A 125 -4.24 -1.39 13.29
N VAL A 126 -5.06 -1.62 12.27
CA VAL A 126 -5.86 -2.82 12.08
C VAL A 126 -5.43 -3.50 10.79
N SER A 127 -5.21 -4.82 10.84
CA SER A 127 -4.93 -5.62 9.65
C SER A 127 -6.03 -6.65 9.43
N SER A 128 -6.51 -6.77 8.21
CA SER A 128 -7.67 -7.60 7.86
C SER A 128 -7.47 -8.36 6.55
N GLU A 129 -8.29 -9.41 6.36
CA GLU A 129 -8.40 -10.12 5.08
C GLU A 129 -9.22 -9.28 4.09
N PRO A 130 -8.99 -9.44 2.77
CA PRO A 130 -9.72 -8.66 1.78
C PRO A 130 -11.19 -9.08 1.73
N HIS A 131 -12.07 -8.09 1.58
CA HIS A 131 -13.53 -8.28 1.44
C HIS A 131 -13.95 -8.88 0.10
#